data_AF-U2EBQ6-F1
#
_entry.id   AF-U2EBQ6-F1
#
_cell.length_a   1.000
_cell.length_b   1.000
_cell.length_c   1.000
_cell.angle_alpha   90.00
_cell.angle_beta   90.00
_cell.angle_gamma   90.00
#
_symmetry.space_group_name_H-M   'P 1'
#
loop_
_entity.id
_entity.type
_entity.pdbx_description
1 polymer ?
#
loop_
_entity_poly.entity_id
_entity_poly.type
_entity_poly.pdbx_seq_one_letter_code
_entity_poly.pdbx_strand_id
1 'polypeptide(L)' 'MELNIVILVKKIDLLRSKLHNLINSNRELTDKKVVICSQKLDKLLTEYEKMQKEIKPKDAA' A
#
# COMPACT_ATOMS: atom_id res chain seq x y z
N MET A 1 -3.91 -18.58 -2.59
CA MET A 1 -4.15 -17.42 -1.71
C MET A 1 -2.84 -16.71 -1.35
N GLU A 2 -1.82 -17.43 -0.88
CA GLU A 2 -0.53 -16.83 -0.46
C GLU A 2 0.21 -16.07 -1.57
N LEU A 3 0.19 -16.57 -2.81
CA LEU A 3 0.80 -15.88 -3.97
C LEU A 3 0.22 -14.48 -4.20
N ASN A 4 -1.08 -14.28 -3.99
CA ASN A 4 -1.73 -12.98 -4.18
C ASN A 4 -1.27 -11.97 -3.13
N ILE A 5 -1.09 -12.42 -1.89
CA ILE A 5 -0.58 -11.61 -0.78
C ILE A 5 0.87 -11.21 -1.06
N VAL A 6 1.72 -12.15 -1.49
CA VAL A 6 3.12 -11.87 -1.82
C VAL A 6 3.23 -10.84 -2.95
N ILE A 7 2.39 -10.96 -3.99
CA ILE A 7 2.33 -9.98 -5.08
C ILE A 7 1.89 -8.61 -4.57
N LEU A 8 0.90 -8.57 -3.67
CA LEU A 8 0.37 -7.34 -3.11
C LEU A 8 1.40 -6.63 -2.21
N VAL A 9 2.12 -7.37 -1.37
CA VAL A 9 3.24 -6.86 -0.56
C VAL A 9 4.33 -6.26 -1.44
N LYS A 10 4.74 -6.96 -2.51
CA LYS A 10 5.72 -6.42 -3.47
C LYS A 10 5.25 -5.11 -4.12
N LYS A 11 3.96 -5.00 -4.44
CA LYS A 11 3.38 -3.75 -4.98
C LYS A 11 3.38 -2.62 -3.94
N ILE A 12 3.07 -2.93 -2.68
CA ILE A 12 3.14 -1.99 -1.56
C ILE A 12 4.57 -1.47 -1.39
N ASP A 13 5.57 -2.35 -1.35
CA ASP A 13 6.98 -1.95 -1.18
C ASP A 13 7.49 -1.08 -2.34
N LEU A 14 7.11 -1.43 -3.57
CA LEU A 14 7.43 -0.63 -4.75
C LEU A 14 6.82 0.79 -4.65
N LEU A 15 5.56 0.89 -4.22
CA LEU A 15 4.88 2.17 -4.08
C LEU A 15 5.38 2.99 -2.89
N ARG A 16 5.76 2.35 -1.78
CA ARG A 16 6.44 3.02 -0.65
C ARG A 16 7.75 3.63 -1.11
N SER A 17 8.55 2.87 -1.86
CA SER A 17 9.81 3.36 -2.42
C SER A 17 9.60 4.53 -3.37
N LYS A 18 8.61 4.45 -4.27
CA LYS A 18 8.25 5.55 -5.18
C LYS A 18 7.76 6.78 -4.43
N LEU A 19 6.92 6.62 -3.42
CA LEU A 19 6.41 7.73 -2.61
C LEU A 19 7.54 8.40 -1.84
N HIS A 20 8.43 7.62 -1.23
CA HIS A 20 9.60 8.15 -0.52
C HIS A 20 10.52 8.94 -1.46
N ASN A 21 10.78 8.43 -2.68
CA ASN A 21 11.55 9.14 -3.68
C ASN A 21 10.86 10.43 -4.13
N LEU A 22 9.53 10.40 -4.34
CA LEU A 22 8.76 11.59 -4.70
C LEU A 22 8.77 12.64 -3.60
N ILE A 23 8.65 12.23 -2.33
CA ILE A 23 8.75 13.12 -1.16
C ILE A 23 10.14 13.75 -1.07
N ASN A 24 11.19 12.98 -1.30
CA ASN A 24 12.57 13.48 -1.22
C ASN A 24 12.96 14.33 -2.44
N SER A 25 12.34 14.09 -3.60
CA SER A 25 12.64 14.80 -4.84
C SER A 25 11.76 16.03 -5.06
N ASN A 26 10.59 16.09 -4.43
CA ASN A 26 9.68 17.23 -4.53
C ASN A 26 9.80 18.11 -3.29
N ARG A 27 9.90 19.42 -3.53
CA ARG A 27 9.91 20.42 -2.46
C ARG A 27 8.54 20.54 -1.76
N GLU A 28 7.47 20.16 -2.47
CA GLU A 28 6.09 20.25 -1.99
C GLU A 28 5.43 18.86 -1.92
N LEU A 29 5.03 18.47 -0.71
CA LEU A 29 4.33 17.20 -0.45
C LEU A 29 2.91 17.17 -1.03
N THR A 30 2.38 18.33 -1.39
CA THR A 30 1.08 18.52 -2.06
C THR A 30 1.17 18.42 -3.58
N ASP A 31 2.37 18.17 -4.13
CA ASP A 31 2.50 17.91 -5.56
C ASP A 31 1.56 16.77 -5.96
N LYS A 32 0.82 16.97 -7.06
CA LYS A 32 -0.21 16.03 -7.51
C LYS A 32 0.32 14.61 -7.65
N LYS A 33 1.60 14.42 -8.00
CA LYS A 33 2.21 13.09 -8.11
C LYS A 33 2.41 12.43 -6.76
N VAL A 34 2.80 13.20 -5.73
CA VAL A 34 2.93 12.70 -4.35
C VAL A 34 1.56 12.27 -3.83
N VAL A 35 0.54 13.11 -4.01
CA VAL A 35 -0.84 12.84 -3.59
C VAL A 35 -1.42 11.62 -4.30
N ILE A 36 -1.25 11.51 -5.62
CA ILE A 36 -1.73 10.33 -6.37
C ILE A 36 -0.98 9.06 -5.92
N CYS A 37 0.32 9.16 -5.66
CA CYS A 37 1.11 8.02 -5.20
C CYS A 37 0.69 7.56 -3.80
N SER A 38 0.43 8.49 -2.88
CA SER A 38 -0.03 8.16 -1.53
C SER A 38 -1.43 7.52 -1.54
N GLN A 39 -2.37 8.06 -2.32
CA GLN A 39 -3.70 7.47 -2.47
C GLN A 39 -3.67 6.06 -3.07
N LYS A 40 -2.77 5.79 -4.02
CA LYS A 40 -2.60 4.45 -4.59
C LYS A 40 -2.02 3.46 -3.57
N LEU A 41 -1.09 3.91 -2.74
CA LEU A 41 -0.53 3.09 -1.67
C LEU A 41 -1.59 2.75 -0.62
N ASP A 42 -2.40 3.73 -0.23
CA ASP A 42 -3.47 3.57 0.77
C ASP A 42 -4.53 2.52 0.34
N LYS A 43 -4.93 2.55 -0.94
CA LYS A 43 -5.84 1.53 -1.50
C LYS A 43 -5.27 0.12 -1.40
N LEU A 44 -3.99 -0.06 -1.71
CA LEU A 44 -3.35 -1.38 -1.64
C LEU A 44 -3.16 -1.86 -0.20
N LEU A 45 -2.88 -0.96 0.74
CA LEU A 45 -2.83 -1.30 2.16
C LEU A 45 -4.20 -1.74 2.68
N THR A 46 -5.27 -1.06 2.25
CA THR A 46 -6.64 -1.45 2.59
C THR A 46 -7.00 -2.83 2.01
N GLU A 47 -6.61 -3.11 0.77
CA GLU A 47 -6.81 -4.43 0.16
C GLU A 47 -6.03 -5.52 0.91
N TYR A 48 -4.80 -5.23 1.32
CA TYR A 48 -3.98 -6.14 2.12
C TYR A 48 -4.64 -6.46 3.46
N GLU A 49 -5.14 -5.44 4.15
CA GLU A 49 -5.78 -5.60 5.45
C GLU A 49 -7.08 -6.42 5.33
N LYS A 50 -7.86 -6.22 4.27
CA LYS A 50 -9.05 -7.04 3.98
C LYS A 50 -8.67 -8.51 3.76
N MET A 51 -7.67 -8.77 2.91
CA MET A 51 -7.21 -10.15 2.67
C MET A 51 -6.66 -10.81 3.94
N GLN A 52 -5.93 -10.07 4.79
CA GLN A 52 -5.47 -10.54 6.09
C GLN A 52 -6.64 -10.91 7.03
N LYS A 53 -7.70 -10.10 7.05
CA LYS A 53 -8.91 -10.36 7.85
C LYS A 53 -9.73 -11.54 7.33
N GLU A 54 -9.71 -11.82 6.03
CA GLU A 54 -10.36 -13.00 5.45
C GLU A 54 -9.58 -14.30 5.72
N ILE A 55 -8.26 -14.20 5.94
CA ILE A 55 -7.39 -15.36 6.21
C ILE A 55 -7.32 -15.70 7.69
N LYS A 56 -7.51 -14.72 8.59
CA LYS A 56 -7.75 -15.01 10.00
C LYS A 56 -9.23 -15.36 10.17
N PRO A 57 -9.61 -16.63 10.39
CA PRO A 57 -10.98 -16.94 10.74
C PRO A 57 -11.40 -16.13 11.97
N LYS A 58 -12.64 -15.66 11.91
CA LYS A 58 -13.34 -14.94 12.96
C LYS A 58 -13.66 -15.90 14.11
N ASP A 59 -12.64 -16.47 14.75
CA ASP A 59 -12.73 -17.30 15.95
C ASP A 59 -11.94 -16.60 17.07
N ALA A 60 -12.48 -15.47 17.54
CA ALA A 60 -12.11 -14.85 18.81
C ALA A 60 -13.17 -13.81 19.20
N ALA A 61 -14.41 -14.27 19.43
CA ALA A 61 -15.38 -13.65 20.34
C ALA A 61 -16.59 -14.58 20.50
#